data_AF-A0A534JZP4-F1
#
_entry.id   AF-A0A534JZP4-F1
#
_cell.length_a   1.000
_cell.length_b   1.000
_cell.length_c   1.000
_cell.angle_alpha   90.00
_cell.angle_beta   90.00
_cell.angle_gamma   90.00
#
_symmetry.space_group_name_H-M   'P 1'
#
loop_
_entity.id
_entity.type
_entity.pdbx_description
1 polymer ?
#
loop_
_entity_poly.entity_id
_entity_poly.type
_entity_poly.pdbx_seq_one_letter_code
_entity_poly.pdbx_strand_id
1 'polypeptide(L)' 'MMITLPPEAKTIPRSILIVDDDEGVRENLAELFTVVGYRVVTAASAPEALE' A
#
# COMPACT_ATOMS: atom_id res chain seq x y z
N MET A 1 37.79 14.11 -0.59
CA MET A 1 36.47 14.77 -0.75
C MET A 1 35.45 13.92 0.01
N MET A 2 34.88 14.42 1.10
CA MET A 2 33.78 13.77 1.80
C MET A 2 32.49 14.19 1.10
N ILE A 3 31.85 13.28 0.37
CA ILE A 3 30.52 13.51 -0.17
C ILE A 3 29.55 13.19 0.97
N THR A 4 28.97 14.23 1.57
CA THR A 4 27.85 14.06 2.50
C THR A 4 26.62 13.68 1.69
N LEU A 5 26.12 12.45 1.85
CA LEU A 5 24.85 12.04 1.28
C LEU A 5 23.73 12.92 1.86
N PRO A 6 22.79 13.42 1.04
CA PRO A 6 21.63 14.14 1.55
C PRO A 6 20.85 13.23 2.51
N PRO A 7 20.18 13.79 3.54
CA PRO A 7 19.33 13.01 4.43
C PRO A 7 18.34 12.23 3.57
N GLU A 8 18.28 10.92 3.76
CA GLU A 8 17.40 10.01 3.03
C GLU A 8 16.02 10.65 2.94
N ALA A 9 15.63 11.08 1.74
CA ALA A 9 14.28 11.56 1.50
C ALA A 9 13.37 10.42 1.95
N LYS A 10 12.63 10.62 3.04
CA LYS A 10 11.77 9.62 3.67
C LYS A 10 10.87 9.05 2.57
N THR A 11 11.24 7.88 2.03
CA THR A 11 10.51 7.25 0.95
C THR A 11 9.22 6.77 1.59
N ILE A 12 8.17 7.57 1.48
CA ILE A 12 6.84 7.14 1.90
C ILE A 12 6.59 5.86 1.09
N PRO A 13 6.41 4.69 1.74
CA PRO A 13 6.12 3.48 1.00
C PRO A 13 4.88 3.76 0.14
N ARG A 14 4.95 3.43 -1.15
CA ARG A 14 3.82 3.65 -2.05
C ARG A 14 2.63 2.88 -1.47
N SER A 15 1.52 3.56 -1.23
CA SER A 15 0.31 2.98 -0.68
C SER A 15 -0.65 2.59 -1.80
N ILE A 16 -1.35 1.48 -1.65
CA ILE A 16 -2.41 1.01 -2.56
C ILE A 16 -3.68 0.80 -1.73
N LEU A 17 -4.81 1.31 -2.23
CA LEU A 17 -6.14 1.03 -1.71
C LEU A 17 -6.83 0.02 -2.64
N ILE A 18 -7.30 -1.08 -2.08
CA ILE A 18 -8.04 -2.12 -2.80
C ILE A 18 -9.49 -2.07 -2.30
N VAL A 19 -10.43 -1.88 -3.23
CA VAL A 19 -11.86 -1.85 -2.94
C VAL A 19 -12.52 -2.96 -3.74
N ASP A 20 -12.97 -4.00 -3.04
CA ASP A 20 -13.57 -5.19 -3.65
C ASP A 20 -14.55 -5.81 -2.65
N ASP A 21 -15.75 -6.16 -3.09
CA ASP A 21 -16.79 -6.75 -2.24
C ASP A 21 -16.54 -8.23 -1.92
N ASP A 22 -15.76 -8.93 -2.75
CA ASP A 22 -15.37 -10.30 -2.51
C ASP A 22 -14.14 -10.37 -1.57
N GLU A 23 -14.30 -11.02 -0.42
CA GLU A 23 -13.25 -11.17 0.58
C GLU A 23 -12.04 -11.94 0.07
N GLY A 24 -12.25 -13.06 -0.65
CA GLY A 24 -11.17 -13.89 -1.13
C GLY A 24 -10.32 -13.18 -2.20
N VAL A 25 -10.96 -12.40 -3.08
CA VAL A 25 -10.24 -11.57 -4.06
C VAL A 25 -9.46 -10.46 -3.36
N ARG A 26 -10.10 -9.74 -2.43
CA ARG A 26 -9.49 -8.62 -1.69
C ARG A 26 -8.26 -9.06 -0.91
N GLU A 27 -8.34 -10.18 -0.19
CA GLU A 27 -7.22 -10.73 0.59
C GLU A 27 -6.07 -11.18 -0.31
N ASN A 28 -6.34 -11.93 -1.37
CA ASN A 28 -5.31 -12.41 -2.29
C ASN A 28 -4.53 -11.26 -2.95
N LEU A 29 -5.21 -10.18 -3.36
CA LEU A 29 -4.55 -8.99 -3.90
C LEU A 29 -3.74 -8.26 -2.83
N ALA A 30 -4.26 -8.15 -1.60
CA ALA A 30 -3.57 -7.49 -0.51
C ALA A 30 -2.26 -8.20 -0.13
N GLU A 31 -2.28 -9.53 -0.08
CA GLU A 31 -1.09 -10.34 0.14
C GLU A 31 -0.06 -10.13 -0.97
N LEU A 32 -0.48 -10.22 -2.24
CA LEU A 32 0.40 -10.06 -3.40
C LEU A 32 1.13 -8.71 -3.38
N PHE A 33 0.39 -7.61 -3.18
CA PHE A 33 0.98 -6.27 -3.18
C PHE A 33 1.82 -5.98 -1.94
N THR A 34 1.48 -6.59 -0.80
CA THR A 34 2.30 -6.50 0.42
C THR A 34 3.66 -7.19 0.21
N VAL A 35 3.69 -8.36 -0.43
CA VAL A 35 4.93 -9.07 -0.77
C VAL A 35 5.83 -8.25 -1.70
N VAL A 36 5.23 -7.49 -2.62
CA VAL A 36 5.97 -6.58 -3.53
C VAL A 36 6.52 -5.34 -2.79
N GLY A 37 6.07 -5.08 -1.55
CA GLY A 37 6.57 -4.00 -0.71
C GLY A 37 5.71 -2.73 -0.72
N TYR A 38 4.46 -2.83 -1.18
CA TYR A 38 3.49 -1.75 -1.03
C TYR A 38 2.84 -1.78 0.35
N ARG A 39 2.43 -0.60 0.83
CA ARG A 39 1.53 -0.50 1.98
C ARG A 39 0.10 -0.67 1.48
N VAL A 40 -0.54 -1.79 1.79
CA VAL A 40 -1.91 -2.04 1.34
C VAL A 40 -2.91 -1.59 2.39
N VAL A 41 -3.99 -0.97 1.90
CA VAL A 41 -5.23 -0.70 2.64
C VAL A 41 -6.36 -1.36 1.86
N THR A 42 -7.32 -1.96 2.56
CA THR A 42 -8.44 -2.69 1.95
C THR A 42 -9.75 -2.10 2.43
N ALA A 43 -10.77 -2.13 1.57
CA ALA A 43 -12.15 -1.84 1.91
C ALA A 43 -13.07 -2.84 1.21
N ALA A 44 -14.13 -3.29 1.88
CA ALA A 44 -15.15 -4.16 1.29
C ALA A 44 -16.20 -3.37 0.49
N SER A 45 -16.19 -2.04 0.57
CA SER A 45 -17.18 -1.20 -0.11
C SER A 45 -16.66 0.21 -0.40
N ALA A 46 -17.33 0.92 -1.33
CA ALA A 46 -16.99 2.31 -1.64
C ALA A 46 -17.16 3.27 -0.45
N PRO A 47 -18.20 3.18 0.40
CA PRO A 47 -18.28 4.02 1.60
C PRO A 47 -17.10 3.80 2.55
N GLU A 48 -16.75 2.54 2.84
CA GLU A 48 -15.60 2.19 3.69
C GLU A 48 -14.27 2.70 3.10
N ALA A 49 -14.16 2.75 1.77
CA ALA A 49 -12.99 3.28 1.08
C ALA A 49 -12.83 4.81 1.19
N LEU A 50 -13.88 5.53 1.56
CA LEU A 50 -13.91 6.99 1.66
C LEU A 50 -13.80 7.52 3.10
N GLU A 51 -13.96 6.67 4.11
CA GLU A 51 -13.72 7.00 5.53
C GLU A 51 -12.23 7.12 5.86
#